data_AF-A0A8B3RGA0-F1
#
_entry.id   AF-A0A8B3RGA0-F1
#
_cell.length_a   1.000
_cell.length_b   1.000
_cell.length_c   1.000
_cell.angle_alpha   90.00
_cell.angle_beta   90.00
_cell.angle_gamma   90.00
#
_symmetry.space_group_name_H-M   'P 1'
#
loop_
_entity.id
_entity.type
_entity.pdbx_description
1 polymer ?
#
loop_
_entity_poly.entity_id
_entity_poly.type
_entity_poly.pdbx_seq_one_letter_code
_entity_poly.pdbx_strand_id
1 'polypeptide(L)'
;RERVDALLADPVNDALRLAHGAYQRIIACYRHKDPRRGRRMMGALIDALSEPTATRRCPELRSLGRTLKRRRADILAYFTHRHSSNGPTEAINGRLETLRGIAMGFDNFEHYRQRSLIHSGRIKDILTR
;
A
#
# COMPACT_ATOMS: atom_id res chain seq x y z
N ARG A 1 -17.27 -4.84 -14.38
CA ARG A 1 -16.03 -4.60 -15.16
C ARG A 1 -16.23 -3.46 -16.16
N GLU A 2 -17.31 -3.47 -16.94
CA GLU A 2 -17.68 -2.41 -17.90
C GLU A 2 -17.52 -0.96 -17.39
N ARG A 3 -17.88 -0.69 -16.13
CA ARG A 3 -17.75 0.65 -15.54
C ARG A 3 -16.30 1.12 -15.35
N VAL A 4 -15.35 0.22 -15.09
CA VAL A 4 -13.92 0.58 -14.98
C VAL A 4 -13.34 0.77 -16.37
N ASP A 5 -13.61 -0.15 -17.29
CA ASP A 5 -13.07 -0.09 -18.65
C ASP A 5 -13.57 1.18 -19.38
N ALA A 6 -14.84 1.55 -19.22
CA ALA A 6 -15.39 2.79 -19.74
C ALA A 6 -14.71 4.04 -19.13
N LEU A 7 -14.47 4.03 -17.82
CA LEU A 7 -13.83 5.15 -17.12
C LEU A 7 -12.35 5.30 -17.52
N LEU A 8 -11.66 4.19 -17.78
CA LEU A 8 -10.27 4.20 -18.25
C LEU A 8 -10.14 4.50 -19.75
N ALA A 9 -11.18 4.26 -20.54
CA ALA A 9 -11.20 4.59 -21.97
C ALA A 9 -11.41 6.07 -22.24
N ASP A 10 -12.02 6.79 -21.30
CA ASP A 10 -12.22 8.24 -21.39
C ASP A 10 -10.85 8.99 -21.42
N PRO A 11 -10.56 9.76 -22.48
CA PRO A 11 -9.34 10.56 -22.58
C PRO A 11 -9.11 11.52 -21.40
N VAL A 12 -10.17 12.00 -20.75
CA VAL A 12 -10.08 12.86 -19.55
C VAL A 12 -9.39 12.14 -18.39
N ASN A 13 -9.51 10.81 -18.33
CA ASN A 13 -8.96 9.97 -17.28
C ASN A 13 -7.61 9.34 -17.63
N ASP A 14 -6.86 9.93 -18.57
CA ASP A 14 -5.59 9.36 -19.05
C ASP A 14 -4.57 9.11 -17.92
N ALA A 15 -4.43 10.04 -16.97
CA ALA A 15 -3.56 9.86 -15.81
C ALA A 15 -3.96 8.66 -14.94
N LEU A 16 -5.27 8.46 -14.73
CA LEU A 16 -5.80 7.32 -14.01
C LEU A 16 -5.56 6.00 -14.77
N ARG A 17 -5.74 6.00 -16.10
CA ARG A 17 -5.42 4.84 -16.95
C ARG A 17 -3.95 4.45 -16.85
N LEU A 18 -3.04 5.43 -16.88
CA LEU A 18 -1.60 5.19 -16.69
C LEU A 18 -1.30 4.64 -15.29
N ALA A 19 -1.85 5.25 -14.24
CA ALA A 19 -1.65 4.80 -12.86
C ALA A 19 -2.20 3.39 -12.63
N HIS A 20 -3.39 3.09 -13.15
CA HIS A 20 -3.98 1.76 -13.11
C HIS A 20 -3.11 0.74 -13.86
N GLY A 21 -2.58 1.09 -15.03
CA GLY A 21 -1.65 0.23 -15.78
C GLY A 21 -0.39 -0.10 -14.98
N ALA A 22 0.21 0.88 -14.31
CA ALA A 22 1.36 0.65 -13.42
C ALA A 22 0.98 -0.26 -12.25
N TYR A 23 -0.16 0.00 -11.60
CA TYR A 23 -0.68 -0.82 -10.51
C TYR A 23 -0.86 -2.30 -10.91
N GLN A 24 -1.51 -2.57 -12.05
CA GLN A 24 -1.70 -3.93 -12.54
C GLN A 24 -0.37 -4.63 -12.84
N ARG A 25 0.61 -3.91 -13.40
CA ARG A 25 1.96 -4.46 -13.64
C ARG A 25 2.69 -4.80 -12.34
N ILE A 26 2.59 -3.97 -11.30
CA ILE A 26 3.15 -4.27 -9.97
C ILE A 26 2.55 -5.57 -9.40
N ILE A 27 1.22 -5.71 -9.45
CA ILE A 27 0.53 -6.94 -9.00
C ILE A 27 1.01 -8.15 -9.78
N ALA A 28 1.09 -8.04 -11.11
CA ALA A 28 1.54 -9.13 -11.97
C ALA A 28 2.96 -9.56 -11.64
N CYS A 29 3.85 -8.63 -11.27
CA CYS A 29 5.20 -8.97 -10.80
C CYS A 29 5.15 -9.80 -9.51
N TYR A 30 4.43 -9.34 -8.49
CA TYR A 30 4.34 -10.02 -7.19
C TYR A 30 3.63 -11.38 -7.25
N ARG A 31 2.62 -11.52 -8.11
CA ARG A 31 1.86 -12.77 -8.30
C ARG A 31 2.54 -13.76 -9.26
N HIS A 32 3.67 -13.39 -9.85
CA HIS A 32 4.33 -14.25 -10.84
C HIS A 32 4.82 -15.55 -10.19
N LYS A 33 4.46 -16.70 -10.78
CA LYS A 33 4.80 -18.03 -10.22
C LYS A 33 6.30 -18.28 -10.09
N ASP A 34 7.08 -17.76 -11.03
CA ASP A 34 8.55 -17.75 -10.97
C ASP A 34 9.04 -16.42 -10.35
N PRO A 35 9.62 -16.43 -9.12
CA PRO A 35 10.12 -15.23 -8.46
C PRO A 35 11.26 -14.54 -9.20
N ARG A 36 12.10 -15.29 -9.94
CA ARG A 36 13.20 -14.70 -10.72
C ARG A 36 12.65 -13.85 -11.87
N ARG A 37 11.61 -14.35 -12.55
CA ARG A 37 10.91 -13.59 -13.59
C ARG A 37 10.14 -12.41 -13.01
N GLY A 38 9.46 -12.58 -11.87
CA GLY A 38 8.82 -11.48 -11.14
C GLY A 38 9.81 -10.37 -10.78
N ARG A 39 11.00 -10.73 -10.27
CA ARG A 39 12.09 -9.80 -9.96
C ARG A 39 12.55 -9.01 -11.18
N ARG A 40 12.77 -9.68 -12.31
CA ARG A 40 13.17 -9.01 -13.57
C ARG A 40 12.09 -8.06 -14.07
N MET A 41 10.83 -8.50 -14.05
CA MET A 41 9.68 -7.67 -14.44
C MET A 41 9.54 -6.42 -13.56
N MET A 42 9.70 -6.59 -12.24
CA MET A 42 9.68 -5.47 -11.28
C MET A 42 10.83 -4.50 -11.54
N GLY A 43 12.06 -5.00 -11.74
CA GLY A 43 13.22 -4.17 -12.07
C GLY A 43 12.98 -3.33 -13.32
N ALA A 44 12.51 -3.96 -14.41
CA ALA A 44 12.21 -3.28 -15.66
C ALA A 44 11.07 -2.25 -15.52
N LEU A 45 10.06 -2.54 -14.68
CA LEU A 45 9.00 -1.58 -14.37
C LEU A 45 9.54 -0.36 -13.60
N ILE A 46 10.42 -0.58 -12.61
CA ILE A 46 11.06 0.51 -11.86
C ILE A 46 11.89 1.37 -12.81
N ASP A 47 12.64 0.76 -13.73
CA ASP A 47 13.45 1.49 -14.72
C ASP A 47 12.56 2.33 -15.65
N ALA A 48 11.48 1.75 -16.16
CA ALA A 48 10.51 2.46 -17.00
C ALA A 48 9.82 3.63 -16.28
N LEU A 49 9.44 3.46 -15.00
CA LEU A 49 8.81 4.55 -14.21
C LEU A 49 9.82 5.60 -13.74
N SER A 50 11.11 5.29 -13.76
CA SER A 50 12.18 6.23 -13.41
C SER A 50 12.51 7.18 -14.57
N GLU A 51 12.11 6.82 -15.78
CA GLU A 51 12.33 7.62 -16.99
C GLU A 51 11.38 8.83 -17.00
N PRO A 52 11.89 10.08 -16.91
CA PRO A 52 11.05 11.28 -16.75
C PRO A 52 10.06 11.50 -17.89
N THR A 53 10.39 11.02 -19.09
CA THR A 53 9.54 11.09 -20.28
C THR A 53 8.34 10.14 -20.17
N ALA A 54 8.55 8.94 -19.63
CA ALA A 54 7.51 7.92 -19.47
C ALA A 54 6.41 8.31 -18.48
N THR A 55 6.71 9.17 -17.50
CA THR A 55 5.76 9.63 -16.48
C THR A 55 5.32 11.08 -16.67
N ARG A 56 5.62 11.71 -17.82
CA ARG A 56 5.33 13.14 -18.05
C ARG A 56 3.83 13.47 -17.93
N ARG A 57 2.96 12.53 -18.32
CA ARG A 57 1.49 12.67 -18.33
C ARG A 57 0.83 12.34 -16.98
N CYS A 58 1.61 11.91 -15.98
CA CYS A 58 1.10 11.61 -14.64
C CYS A 58 2.18 11.93 -13.58
N PRO A 59 2.12 13.13 -12.97
CA PRO A 59 3.06 13.56 -11.93
C PRO A 59 3.15 12.60 -10.74
N GLU A 60 2.05 11.94 -10.40
CA GLU A 60 1.97 10.93 -9.33
C GLU A 60 2.86 9.73 -9.65
N LEU A 61 2.85 9.26 -10.91
CA LEU A 61 3.76 8.20 -11.37
C LEU A 61 5.22 8.63 -11.34
N ARG A 62 5.52 9.92 -11.56
CA ARG A 62 6.89 10.45 -11.40
C ARG A 62 7.34 10.36 -9.94
N SER A 63 6.45 10.69 -9.00
CA SER A 63 6.73 10.57 -7.57
C SER A 63 6.93 9.11 -7.14
N LEU A 64 6.05 8.22 -7.63
CA LEU A 64 6.15 6.78 -7.43
C LEU A 64 7.46 6.24 -7.99
N GLY A 65 7.81 6.55 -9.24
CA GLY A 65 9.04 6.11 -9.90
C GLY A 65 10.29 6.48 -9.10
N ARG A 66 10.38 7.72 -8.62
CA ARG A 66 11.49 8.16 -7.72
C ARG A 66 11.55 7.32 -6.44
N THR A 67 10.41 7.08 -5.81
CA THR A 67 10.33 6.27 -4.58
C THR A 67 10.75 4.82 -4.83
N LEU A 68 10.24 4.20 -5.88
CA LEU A 68 10.56 2.83 -6.26
C LEU A 68 12.04 2.68 -6.63
N LYS A 69 12.63 3.66 -7.34
CA LYS A 69 14.05 3.68 -7.65
C LYS A 69 14.90 3.74 -6.39
N ARG A 70 14.57 4.65 -5.47
CA ARG A 70 15.27 4.80 -4.18
C ARG A 70 15.20 3.53 -3.33
N ARG A 71 14.07 2.81 -3.35
CA ARG A 71 13.85 1.58 -2.58
C ARG A 71 14.08 0.30 -3.40
N ARG A 72 14.73 0.38 -4.57
CA ARG A 72 14.85 -0.74 -5.53
C ARG A 72 15.41 -2.00 -4.88
N ALA A 73 16.48 -1.86 -4.08
CA ALA A 73 17.12 -2.99 -3.42
C ALA A 73 16.13 -3.74 -2.51
N ASP A 74 15.42 -3.01 -1.64
CA ASP A 74 14.43 -3.57 -0.72
C ASP A 74 13.27 -4.24 -1.47
N ILE A 75 12.76 -3.59 -2.52
CA ILE A 75 11.65 -4.11 -3.32
C ILE A 75 12.06 -5.41 -4.02
N LEU A 76 13.25 -5.45 -4.62
CA LEU A 76 13.73 -6.64 -5.33
C LEU A 76 14.10 -7.79 -4.38
N ALA A 77 14.44 -7.49 -3.12
CA ALA A 77 14.73 -8.47 -2.09
C ALA A 77 13.51 -9.36 -1.77
N TYR A 78 12.28 -8.85 -1.92
CA TYR A 78 11.05 -9.63 -1.78
C TYR A 78 11.10 -10.94 -2.60
N PHE A 79 11.60 -10.86 -3.84
CA PHE A 79 11.62 -12.00 -4.75
C PHE A 79 12.70 -13.04 -4.44
N THR A 80 13.63 -12.72 -3.54
CA THR A 80 14.67 -13.64 -3.07
C THR A 80 14.41 -14.17 -1.68
N HIS A 81 13.52 -13.54 -0.92
CA HIS A 81 13.15 -13.95 0.42
C HIS A 81 12.05 -15.02 0.40
N ARG A 82 12.14 -16.00 1.29
CA ARG A 82 11.14 -17.08 1.38
C ARG A 82 10.02 -16.65 2.33
N HIS A 83 8.76 -16.77 1.90
CA HIS A 83 7.56 -16.59 2.74
C HIS A 83 7.37 -15.20 3.40
N SER A 84 7.42 -14.10 2.65
CA SER A 84 6.97 -12.79 3.14
C SER A 84 5.48 -12.55 2.87
N SER A 85 4.69 -12.30 3.92
CA SER A 85 3.30 -11.83 3.81
C SER A 85 3.11 -10.55 4.63
N ASN A 86 2.17 -9.71 4.21
CA ASN A 86 1.79 -8.51 4.95
C ASN A 86 0.78 -8.80 6.07
N GLY A 87 0.31 -10.05 6.18
CA GLY A 87 -0.77 -10.45 7.10
C GLY A 87 -0.50 -10.10 8.57
N PRO A 88 0.69 -10.38 9.13
CA PRO A 88 1.01 -10.00 10.50
C PRO A 88 0.94 -8.48 10.73
N THR A 89 1.47 -7.69 9.79
CA THR A 89 1.45 -6.23 9.85
C THR A 89 0.02 -5.69 9.73
N GLU A 90 -0.78 -6.24 8.80
CA GLU A 90 -2.19 -5.88 8.63
C GLU A 90 -3.02 -6.23 9.85
N ALA A 91 -2.77 -7.38 10.48
CA ALA A 91 -3.44 -7.78 11.71
C ALA A 91 -3.16 -6.80 12.86
N ILE A 92 -1.92 -6.32 12.99
CA ILE A 92 -1.58 -5.29 13.98
C ILE A 92 -2.25 -3.96 13.63
N ASN A 93 -2.18 -3.52 12.37
CA ASN A 93 -2.79 -2.26 11.94
C ASN A 93 -4.31 -2.24 12.16
N GLY A 94 -5.03 -3.33 11.84
CA GLY A 94 -6.46 -3.43 12.08
C GLY A 94 -6.83 -3.29 13.57
N ARG A 95 -6.01 -3.86 14.47
CA ARG A 95 -6.18 -3.68 15.92
C ARG A 95 -5.92 -2.23 16.35
N LEU A 96 -4.89 -1.58 15.80
CA LEU A 96 -4.59 -0.17 16.10
C LEU A 96 -5.68 0.77 15.59
N GLU A 97 -6.27 0.49 14.43
CA GLU A 97 -7.39 1.27 13.88
C GLU A 97 -8.63 1.15 14.75
N THR A 98 -8.95 -0.06 15.22
CA THR A 98 -10.06 -0.30 16.14
C THR A 98 -9.83 0.45 17.46
N LEU A 99 -8.62 0.33 18.03
CA LEU A 99 -8.24 1.03 19.26
C LEU A 99 -8.34 2.56 19.10
N ARG A 100 -7.89 3.09 17.97
CA ARG A 100 -7.98 4.53 17.65
C ARG A 100 -9.43 5.00 17.55
N GLY A 101 -10.31 4.20 16.97
CA GLY A 101 -11.75 4.48 16.95
C GLY A 101 -12.34 4.55 18.36
N ILE A 102 -12.01 3.58 19.22
CA ILE A 102 -12.45 3.55 20.62
C ILE A 102 -11.91 4.74 21.42
N ALA A 103 -10.66 5.12 21.14
CA ALA A 103 -10.01 6.25 21.79
C ALA A 103 -10.49 7.62 21.25
N MET A 104 -11.46 7.66 20.33
CA MET A 104 -12.01 8.88 19.72
C MET A 104 -10.95 9.71 18.98
N GLY A 105 -10.01 9.05 18.30
CA GLY A 105 -8.89 9.72 17.63
C GLY A 105 -7.70 10.00 18.56
N PHE A 106 -6.62 10.53 17.97
CA PHE A 106 -5.34 10.78 18.62
C PHE A 106 -5.07 12.29 18.70
N ASP A 107 -5.81 12.97 19.57
CA ASP A 107 -5.67 14.43 19.76
C ASP A 107 -4.82 14.77 20.99
N ASN A 108 -4.91 13.95 22.05
CA ASN A 108 -4.14 14.10 23.28
C ASN A 108 -3.65 12.73 23.75
N PHE A 109 -2.33 12.61 23.97
CA PHE A 109 -1.70 11.34 24.34
C PHE A 109 -2.23 10.76 25.66
N GLU A 110 -2.44 11.60 26.68
CA GLU A 110 -2.92 11.15 28.00
C GLU A 110 -4.34 10.59 27.89
N HIS A 111 -5.24 11.31 27.22
CA HIS A 111 -6.61 10.83 26.98
C HIS A 111 -6.66 9.58 26.09
N TYR A 112 -5.84 9.54 25.05
CA TYR A 112 -5.72 8.36 24.17
C TYR A 112 -5.25 7.14 24.96
N ARG A 113 -4.22 7.31 25.80
CA ARG A 113 -3.67 6.26 26.66
C ARG A 113 -4.72 5.76 27.64
N GLN A 114 -5.39 6.66 28.37
CA GLN A 114 -6.41 6.29 29.36
C GLN A 114 -7.57 5.53 28.71
N ARG A 115 -8.14 6.04 27.61
CA ARG A 115 -9.25 5.36 26.91
C ARG A 115 -8.83 4.01 26.32
N SER A 116 -7.61 3.93 25.79
CA SER A 116 -7.03 2.68 25.26
C SER A 116 -6.84 1.64 26.37
N LEU A 117 -6.33 2.03 27.53
CA LEU A 117 -6.11 1.15 28.68
C LEU A 117 -7.43 0.69 29.32
N ILE A 118 -8.40 1.59 29.48
CA ILE A 118 -9.74 1.25 30.00
C ILE A 118 -10.42 0.20 29.12
N HIS A 119 -10.32 0.33 27.80
CA HIS A 119 -10.90 -0.63 26.87
C HIS A 119 -10.11 -1.95 26.84
N SER A 120 -8.79 -1.88 26.66
CA SER A 120 -7.94 -3.08 26.54
C SER A 120 -7.88 -3.89 27.84
N GLY A 121 -7.95 -3.21 28.99
CA GLY A 121 -8.01 -3.81 30.32
C GLY A 121 -9.43 -4.23 30.75
N ARG A 122 -10.45 -4.09 29.89
CA ARG A 122 -11.86 -4.43 30.18
C ARG A 122 -12.42 -3.80 31.45
N ILE A 123 -11.88 -2.66 31.88
CA ILE A 123 -12.29 -1.97 33.12
C ILE A 123 -13.73 -1.46 32.98
N LYS A 124 -14.17 -1.12 31.75
CA LYS A 124 -15.58 -0.81 31.47
C LYS A 124 -16.53 -1.94 31.88
N ASP A 125 -16.19 -3.21 31.62
CA ASP A 125 -17.04 -4.36 31.92
C ASP A 125 -17.22 -4.56 33.45
N ILE A 126 -16.30 -4.02 34.24
CA ILE A 126 -16.32 -4.05 35.70
C ILE A 126 -17.11 -2.86 36.27
N LEU A 127 -17.08 -1.70 35.61
CA LEU A 127 -17.72 -0.47 36.08
C LEU A 127 -19.21 -0.36 35.73
N THR A 128 -19.70 -1.15 34.77
CA THR A 128 -21.11 -1.19 34.37
C THR A 128 -21.86 -2.44 34.86
N ARG A 129 -21.28 -3.17 35.81
CA ARG A 129 -21.97 -4.21 36.61
C ARG A 129 -22.30 -3.65 37.98
#